data_AF-A0A4D5RL17-F1
#
_entry.id   AF-A0A4D5RL17-F1
#
_cell.length_a   1.000
_cell.length_b   1.000
_cell.length_c   1.000
_cell.angle_alpha   90.00
_cell.angle_beta   90.00
_cell.angle_gamma   90.00
#
_symmetry.space_group_name_H-M   'P 1'
#
loop_
_entity.id
_entity.type
_entity.pdbx_description
1 polymer ?
#
loop_
_entity_poly.entity_id
_entity_poly.type
_entity_poly.pdbx_seq_one_letter_code
_entity_poly.pdbx_strand_id
1 'polypeptide(L)'
;METNTWVPVGASKSIASRECFQTALRVWIDKPHTINRRLAGVKPRSERRLPPSGSVPDEDDSFVRHLNAVGLDALPSFLADNAVPAERSWKEGVQVAGFVLERDLLPKQIDKFGPTREVVAVFDDCAVFCNVSGASAISPSVTYRLRLSPDNRIHLELFRPKSADVDDSGVAWLREHVLPKVARWASSEPINSKQVLVPSLNQVCIEQYNAIYFNLKKKHGKHLCKIWPETTDPLKYVYEDISIASYLLTLWEQEKDEGASEPPTFVDVGCGNGLLVYLLAAEGYKGVGIDVRKRKIWDLYGPKTTLLEQAITPEVRLPEYSWWIGNHSDELTPWIPYLASRSRPDARVFLLPCCPFGFHGKYQRQHGNMSQYQSYLLFLQDLCRGLRFSVQLDRLRIPSTKRASLLTNAVLCLRMLTVLLESLNGFVRGPTQVSAALGFKPREGVEAVRNCTQLDRSFLDSTVDLIAKRLLQAEATDGDALPDRDRWNRGGVMHLRDLVQLLTVEDLQMLKSQCGGLQTLIRNHRHIFLGWY
;
A
#
# COMPACT_ATOMS: atom_id res chain seq x y z
N MET A 1 34.17 -21.40 35.57
CA MET A 1 32.77 -21.67 35.19
C MET A 1 32.37 -20.55 34.25
N GLU A 2 32.39 -20.81 32.94
CA GLU A 2 32.04 -19.83 31.92
C GLU A 2 30.57 -19.45 32.08
N THR A 3 30.32 -18.22 32.51
CA THR A 3 28.97 -17.65 32.56
C THR A 3 28.51 -17.44 31.13
N ASN A 4 27.58 -18.28 30.68
CA ASN A 4 26.98 -18.18 29.34
C ASN A 4 26.49 -16.75 29.09
N THR A 5 27.09 -16.04 28.13
CA THR A 5 26.90 -14.59 27.93
C THR A 5 25.50 -14.23 27.41
N TRP A 6 24.86 -15.19 26.76
CA TRP A 6 23.53 -15.10 26.15
C TRP A 6 22.50 -15.88 26.97
N VAL A 7 21.40 -15.21 27.30
CA VAL A 7 20.29 -15.79 28.07
C VAL A 7 19.12 -16.10 27.13
N PRO A 8 18.75 -17.38 26.91
CA PRO A 8 17.61 -17.71 26.08
C PRO A 8 16.30 -17.31 26.74
N VAL A 9 15.41 -16.68 25.99
CA VAL A 9 14.10 -16.22 26.49
C VAL A 9 12.91 -16.73 25.69
N GLY A 10 13.15 -17.37 24.54
CA GLY A 10 12.11 -18.04 23.76
C GLY A 10 12.66 -18.78 22.55
N ALA A 11 11.88 -19.73 22.04
CA ALA A 11 12.18 -20.47 20.82
C ALA A 11 10.94 -20.63 19.96
N SER A 12 11.11 -20.63 18.64
CA SER A 12 10.04 -20.87 17.68
C SER A 12 9.73 -22.36 17.53
N LYS A 13 8.71 -22.68 16.72
CA LYS A 13 8.59 -24.01 16.10
C LYS A 13 9.73 -24.22 15.10
N SER A 14 9.98 -25.48 14.73
CA SER A 14 10.94 -25.81 13.68
C SER A 14 10.56 -25.13 12.36
N ILE A 15 11.55 -24.62 11.64
CA ILE A 15 11.42 -24.08 10.28
C ILE A 15 12.02 -25.05 9.26
N ALA A 16 11.82 -24.78 7.97
CA ALA A 16 12.22 -25.69 6.90
C ALA A 16 13.74 -25.72 6.64
N SER A 17 14.39 -24.55 6.61
CA SER A 17 15.81 -24.45 6.27
C SER A 17 16.48 -23.16 6.74
N ARG A 18 17.81 -23.11 6.64
CA ARG A 18 18.62 -21.91 6.92
C ARG A 18 18.33 -20.77 5.96
N GLU A 19 18.11 -21.05 4.68
CA GLU A 19 17.77 -20.04 3.66
C GLU A 19 16.45 -19.34 4.00
N CYS A 20 15.48 -20.09 4.54
CA CYS A 20 14.22 -19.53 5.00
C CYS A 20 14.42 -18.59 6.21
N PHE A 21 15.30 -18.94 7.14
CA PHE A 21 15.68 -18.07 8.26
C PHE A 21 16.32 -16.77 7.76
N GLN A 22 17.30 -16.85 6.86
CA GLN A 22 17.97 -15.68 6.28
C GLN A 22 16.98 -14.78 5.52
N THR A 23 16.03 -15.37 4.79
CA THR A 23 14.95 -14.62 4.12
C THR A 23 14.07 -13.88 5.13
N ALA A 24 13.71 -14.52 6.25
CA ALA A 24 12.94 -13.88 7.30
C ALA A 24 13.71 -12.75 8.01
N LEU A 25 15.01 -12.95 8.24
CA LEU A 25 15.90 -11.91 8.79
C LEU A 25 15.97 -10.69 7.87
N ARG A 26 16.07 -10.87 6.55
CA ARG A 26 16.02 -9.76 5.58
C ARG A 26 14.75 -8.92 5.76
N VAL A 27 13.59 -9.55 5.95
CA VAL A 27 12.34 -8.83 6.19
C VAL A 27 12.38 -8.06 7.52
N TRP A 28 12.85 -8.69 8.60
CA TRP A 28 12.94 -8.02 9.90
C TRP A 28 13.93 -6.86 9.88
N ILE A 29 15.08 -7.04 9.23
CA ILE A 29 16.13 -6.04 9.11
C ILE A 29 15.64 -4.88 8.24
N ASP A 30 15.14 -5.13 7.03
CA ASP A 30 14.78 -4.03 6.13
C ASP A 30 13.44 -3.37 6.48
N LYS A 31 12.51 -4.14 7.06
CA LYS A 31 11.11 -3.75 7.22
C LYS A 31 10.57 -3.99 8.63
N PRO A 32 11.25 -3.51 9.70
CA PRO A 32 10.80 -3.71 11.08
C PRO A 32 9.44 -3.05 11.36
N HIS A 33 9.07 -2.02 10.59
CA HIS A 33 7.76 -1.36 10.63
C HIS A 33 6.57 -2.29 10.29
N THR A 34 6.83 -3.48 9.74
CA THR A 34 5.80 -4.52 9.51
C THR A 34 5.32 -5.17 10.82
N ILE A 35 6.12 -5.11 11.88
CA ILE A 35 5.77 -5.57 13.24
C ILE A 35 5.61 -4.37 14.15
N ASN A 36 6.62 -3.49 14.21
CA ASN A 36 6.62 -2.31 15.06
C ASN A 36 5.90 -1.15 14.38
N ARG A 37 4.59 -1.05 14.61
CA ARG A 37 3.74 -0.02 13.96
C ARG A 37 4.08 1.41 14.36
N ARG A 38 4.92 1.63 15.38
CA ARG A 38 5.46 2.95 15.76
C ARG A 38 6.51 3.45 14.77
N LEU A 39 7.16 2.53 14.05
CA LEU A 39 8.15 2.86 13.03
C LEU A 39 7.48 3.19 11.71
N ALA A 40 8.01 4.21 11.06
CA ALA A 40 7.73 4.49 9.68
C ALA A 40 8.66 3.66 8.78
N GLY A 41 9.92 3.46 9.14
CA GLY A 41 10.82 2.66 8.34
C GLY A 41 12.24 2.66 8.86
N VAL A 42 13.17 2.39 7.94
CA VAL A 42 14.60 2.32 8.22
C VAL A 42 15.33 3.18 7.19
N LYS A 43 16.31 3.96 7.66
CA LYS A 43 17.29 4.63 6.81
C LYS A 43 18.65 3.94 7.01
N PRO A 44 19.15 3.19 6.02
CA PRO A 44 20.50 2.63 6.07
C PRO A 44 21.55 3.74 6.17
N ARG A 45 22.62 3.51 6.93
CA ARG A 45 23.73 4.46 7.11
C ARG A 45 25.03 3.93 6.55
N SER A 46 25.43 2.74 6.97
CA SER A 46 26.64 2.09 6.49
C SER A 46 26.49 0.57 6.53
N GLU A 47 27.21 -0.10 5.64
CA GLU A 47 27.31 -1.54 5.57
C GLU A 47 28.78 -1.92 5.54
N ARG A 48 29.20 -2.72 6.52
CA ARG A 48 30.59 -3.07 6.77
C ARG A 48 30.72 -4.57 6.99
N ARG A 49 31.95 -5.08 6.93
CA ARG A 49 32.28 -6.49 7.14
C ARG A 49 33.33 -6.62 8.24
N LEU A 50 33.11 -7.56 9.15
CA LEU A 50 34.08 -7.97 10.14
C LEU A 50 35.25 -8.70 9.46
N PRO A 51 36.48 -8.57 9.97
CA PRO A 51 37.62 -9.33 9.48
C PRO A 51 37.35 -10.85 9.53
N PRO A 52 37.99 -11.67 8.66
CA PRO A 52 37.78 -13.13 8.62
C PRO A 52 38.06 -13.86 9.94
N SER A 53 38.85 -13.25 10.84
CA SER A 53 39.14 -13.75 12.19
C SER A 53 38.05 -13.42 13.22
N GLY A 54 37.04 -12.63 12.87
CA GLY A 54 35.87 -12.38 13.70
C GLY A 54 35.00 -13.63 13.73
N SER A 55 35.21 -14.47 14.73
CA SER A 55 34.47 -15.72 14.93
C SER A 55 32.99 -15.47 15.15
N VAL A 56 32.20 -16.53 14.98
CA VAL A 56 30.79 -16.60 15.36
C VAL A 56 30.65 -16.08 16.81
N PRO A 57 29.59 -15.31 17.15
CA PRO A 57 29.45 -14.68 18.47
C PRO A 57 29.59 -15.62 19.69
N ASP A 58 29.46 -16.92 19.50
CA ASP A 58 29.60 -17.91 20.57
C ASP A 58 31.04 -18.14 21.05
N GLU A 59 32.04 -17.96 20.17
CA GLU A 59 33.46 -18.20 20.52
C GLU A 59 34.15 -16.91 21.00
N ASP A 60 33.69 -15.75 20.50
CA ASP A 60 34.16 -14.44 20.96
C ASP A 60 33.04 -13.37 20.92
N ASP A 61 32.53 -13.02 22.11
CA ASP A 61 31.57 -11.93 22.30
C ASP A 61 32.24 -10.54 22.40
N SER A 62 33.56 -10.41 22.21
CA SER A 62 34.30 -9.15 22.40
C SER A 62 33.69 -7.99 21.60
N PHE A 63 33.36 -8.23 20.33
CA PHE A 63 32.72 -7.24 19.47
C PHE A 63 31.37 -6.76 20.04
N VAL A 64 30.50 -7.70 20.45
CA VAL A 64 29.17 -7.37 20.99
C VAL A 64 29.30 -6.65 22.34
N ARG A 65 30.26 -7.05 23.19
CA ARG A 65 30.55 -6.37 24.46
C ARG A 65 30.95 -4.91 24.26
N HIS A 66 31.90 -4.67 23.34
CA HIS A 66 32.35 -3.31 23.06
C HIS A 66 31.26 -2.49 22.38
N LEU A 67 30.53 -3.06 21.41
CA LEU A 67 29.43 -2.39 20.74
C LEU A 67 28.33 -1.96 21.73
N ASN A 68 28.00 -2.83 22.70
CA ASN A 68 26.99 -2.54 23.72
C ASN A 68 27.46 -1.50 24.75
N ALA A 69 28.74 -1.15 24.79
CA ALA A 69 29.32 -0.12 25.64
C ALA A 69 29.64 1.19 24.90
N VAL A 70 29.58 1.18 23.56
CA VAL A 70 29.87 2.34 22.71
C VAL A 70 28.69 3.30 22.70
N GLY A 71 28.96 4.59 22.93
CA GLY A 71 27.99 5.66 22.75
C GLY A 71 27.90 6.12 21.29
N LEU A 72 26.84 6.88 20.96
CA LEU A 72 26.59 7.38 19.61
C LEU A 72 27.76 8.15 19.00
N ASP A 73 28.44 8.99 19.79
CA ASP A 73 29.54 9.84 19.30
C ASP A 73 30.78 9.01 18.92
N ALA A 74 31.03 7.90 19.63
CA ALA A 74 32.17 7.01 19.39
C ALA A 74 31.87 5.91 18.35
N LEU A 75 30.60 5.73 17.97
CA LEU A 75 30.18 4.66 17.06
C LEU A 75 30.88 4.69 15.70
N PRO A 76 31.03 5.85 15.01
CA PRO A 76 31.70 5.90 13.71
C PRO A 76 33.15 5.39 13.77
N SER A 77 33.91 5.83 14.78
CA SER A 77 35.30 5.39 14.98
C SER A 77 35.38 3.92 15.35
N PHE A 78 34.52 3.46 16.27
CA PHE A 78 34.44 2.04 16.63
C PHE A 78 34.19 1.15 15.41
N LEU A 79 33.22 1.50 14.56
CA LEU A 79 32.93 0.76 13.34
C LEU A 79 34.09 0.82 12.34
N ALA A 80 34.83 1.93 12.28
CA ALA A 80 36.02 2.06 11.45
C ALA A 80 37.17 1.15 11.88
N ASP A 81 37.41 1.05 13.18
CA ASP A 81 38.50 0.26 13.75
C ASP A 81 38.22 -1.26 13.72
N ASN A 82 36.94 -1.65 13.74
CA ASN A 82 36.54 -3.05 13.90
C ASN A 82 35.95 -3.68 12.63
N ALA A 83 35.62 -2.89 11.60
CA ALA A 83 35.00 -3.39 10.38
C ALA A 83 35.40 -2.59 9.12
N VAL A 84 35.65 -3.30 8.03
CA VAL A 84 35.97 -2.71 6.73
C VAL A 84 34.70 -2.43 5.93
N PRO A 85 34.64 -1.41 5.07
CA PRO A 85 33.51 -1.20 4.15
C PRO A 85 33.19 -2.47 3.34
N ALA A 86 31.92 -2.83 3.22
CA ALA A 86 31.53 -4.00 2.46
C ALA A 86 31.58 -3.72 0.95
N GLU A 87 32.23 -4.58 0.18
CA GLU A 87 32.27 -4.49 -1.29
C GLU A 87 30.96 -4.92 -1.96
N ARG A 88 30.17 -5.75 -1.28
CA ARG A 88 28.89 -6.28 -1.75
C ARG A 88 27.87 -6.26 -0.63
N SER A 89 26.59 -6.25 -0.97
CA SER A 89 25.55 -6.32 0.04
C SER A 89 25.49 -7.72 0.69
N TRP A 90 25.20 -7.76 1.97
CA TRP A 90 24.91 -8.95 2.77
C TRP A 90 23.74 -9.77 2.20
N LYS A 91 22.92 -9.15 1.35
CA LYS A 91 21.80 -9.79 0.65
C LYS A 91 22.24 -10.59 -0.58
N GLU A 92 23.42 -10.32 -1.13
CA GLU A 92 23.94 -10.94 -2.36
C GLU A 92 24.87 -12.13 -2.08
N GLY A 93 25.32 -12.29 -0.83
CA GLY A 93 26.20 -13.40 -0.44
C GLY A 93 25.47 -14.74 -0.33
N VAL A 94 26.10 -15.81 -0.83
CA VAL A 94 25.67 -17.21 -0.61
C VAL A 94 25.93 -17.65 0.84
N GLN A 95 26.91 -17.01 1.50
CA GLN A 95 27.23 -17.19 2.91
C GLN A 95 27.34 -15.82 3.57
N VAL A 96 26.50 -15.55 4.58
CA VAL A 96 26.48 -14.27 5.29
C VAL A 96 27.42 -14.38 6.49
N ALA A 97 28.70 -14.11 6.29
CA ALA A 97 29.70 -14.18 7.38
C ALA A 97 30.17 -12.78 7.79
N GLY A 98 29.60 -12.27 8.89
CA GLY A 98 30.12 -11.11 9.63
C GLY A 98 29.82 -9.77 8.99
N PHE A 99 28.57 -9.50 8.61
CA PHE A 99 28.16 -8.16 8.17
C PHE A 99 27.73 -7.30 9.34
N VAL A 100 28.06 -6.01 9.33
CA VAL A 100 27.65 -5.02 10.34
C VAL A 100 26.89 -3.91 9.62
N LEU A 101 25.61 -3.79 9.96
CA LEU A 101 24.67 -2.86 9.34
C LEU A 101 24.35 -1.74 10.33
N GLU A 102 24.72 -0.52 10.00
CA GLU A 102 24.33 0.66 10.74
C GLU A 102 23.07 1.26 10.12
N ARG A 103 22.06 1.57 10.94
CA ARG A 103 20.78 2.10 10.46
C ARG A 103 20.10 3.02 11.47
N ASP A 104 19.26 3.92 10.94
CA ASP A 104 18.29 4.66 11.75
C ASP A 104 16.90 4.03 11.63
N LEU A 105 16.29 3.71 12.76
CA LEU A 105 14.88 3.41 12.87
C LEU A 105 14.09 4.71 12.93
N LEU A 106 13.24 4.95 11.93
CA LEU A 106 12.50 6.21 11.79
C LEU A 106 11.12 6.09 12.46
N PRO A 107 10.76 6.98 13.41
CA PRO A 107 9.44 6.97 14.04
C PRO A 107 8.35 7.54 13.11
N LYS A 108 7.09 7.14 13.34
CA LYS A 108 5.90 7.77 12.70
C LYS A 108 5.48 9.07 13.37
N GLN A 109 5.65 9.19 14.69
CA GLN A 109 5.31 10.38 15.46
C GLN A 109 6.58 11.21 15.65
N ILE A 110 7.02 11.84 14.57
CA ILE A 110 8.28 12.60 14.52
C ILE A 110 8.28 13.86 15.41
N ASP A 111 7.10 14.28 15.89
CA ASP A 111 6.93 15.34 16.88
C ASP A 111 7.22 14.90 18.31
N LYS A 112 7.21 13.59 18.58
CA LYS A 112 7.42 13.03 19.93
C LYS A 112 8.70 12.22 20.05
N PHE A 113 9.13 11.59 18.97
CA PHE A 113 10.24 10.67 18.99
C PHE A 113 11.24 11.03 17.89
N GLY A 114 12.53 10.96 18.22
CA GLY A 114 13.61 11.05 17.25
C GLY A 114 13.95 9.69 16.64
N PRO A 115 14.74 9.68 15.54
CA PRO A 115 15.34 8.45 15.02
C PRO A 115 16.16 7.72 16.09
N THR A 116 16.16 6.39 16.04
CA THR A 116 16.97 5.53 16.92
C THR A 116 18.05 4.84 16.11
N ARG A 117 19.32 5.03 16.48
CA ARG A 117 20.47 4.39 15.85
C ARG A 117 20.60 2.95 16.35
N GLU A 118 20.61 2.02 15.42
CA GLU A 118 20.77 0.61 15.69
C GLU A 118 21.90 0.04 14.83
N VAL A 119 22.64 -0.90 15.40
CA VAL A 119 23.63 -1.70 14.69
C VAL A 119 23.16 -3.15 14.68
N VAL A 120 23.15 -3.75 13.49
CA VAL A 120 22.80 -5.16 13.31
C VAL A 120 24.02 -5.92 12.81
N ALA A 121 24.53 -6.85 13.61
CA ALA A 121 25.56 -7.77 13.16
C ALA A 121 24.92 -9.07 12.65
N VAL A 122 25.17 -9.43 11.40
CA VAL A 122 24.54 -10.55 10.70
C VAL A 122 25.59 -11.62 10.38
N PHE A 123 25.29 -12.83 10.80
CA PHE A 123 26.07 -14.05 10.59
C PHE A 123 25.18 -15.11 9.91
N ASP A 124 25.76 -16.29 9.67
CA ASP A 124 25.13 -17.30 8.84
C ASP A 124 23.92 -17.96 9.55
N ASP A 125 24.04 -18.14 10.87
CA ASP A 125 23.05 -18.74 11.75
C ASP A 125 22.39 -17.74 12.70
N CYS A 126 22.84 -16.48 12.78
CA CYS A 126 22.27 -15.52 13.72
C CYS A 126 22.34 -14.05 13.26
N ALA A 127 21.53 -13.21 13.88
CA ALA A 127 21.63 -11.76 13.79
C ALA A 127 21.50 -11.13 15.18
N VAL A 128 22.45 -10.27 15.53
CA VAL A 128 22.51 -9.50 16.77
C VAL A 128 22.01 -8.08 16.51
N PHE A 129 21.12 -7.57 17.36
CA PHE A 129 20.52 -6.24 17.26
C PHE A 129 20.90 -5.43 18.49
N CYS A 130 21.61 -4.32 18.28
CA CYS A 130 22.09 -3.44 19.34
C CYS A 130 21.55 -2.02 19.13
N ASN A 131 20.75 -1.53 20.07
CA ASN A 131 20.28 -0.16 20.09
C ASN A 131 21.35 0.75 20.74
N VAL A 132 22.12 1.44 19.90
CA VAL A 132 23.24 2.30 20.34
C VAL A 132 22.74 3.64 20.90
N SER A 133 21.51 4.05 20.57
CA SER A 133 20.90 5.24 21.17
C SER A 133 20.45 5.02 22.62
N GLY A 134 20.52 3.80 23.15
CA GLY A 134 20.07 3.48 24.51
C GLY A 134 18.55 3.32 24.61
N ALA A 135 17.95 3.67 25.75
CA ALA A 135 16.51 3.48 25.97
C ALA A 135 15.67 4.34 25.00
N SER A 136 14.96 3.68 24.09
CA SER A 136 14.12 4.32 23.08
C SER A 136 12.70 3.79 23.12
N ALA A 137 11.71 4.69 23.01
CA ALA A 137 10.31 4.32 22.93
C ALA A 137 9.95 3.54 21.65
N ILE A 138 10.87 3.36 20.70
CA ILE A 138 10.61 2.68 19.42
C ILE A 138 11.50 1.46 19.17
N SER A 139 12.48 1.16 20.02
CA SER A 139 13.30 -0.06 19.93
C SER A 139 13.68 -0.55 21.33
N PRO A 140 13.70 -1.87 21.60
CA PRO A 140 14.18 -2.40 22.87
C PRO A 140 15.57 -1.85 23.22
N SER A 141 15.79 -1.54 24.50
CA SER A 141 17.10 -1.10 25.01
C SER A 141 18.07 -2.27 25.17
N VAL A 142 17.55 -3.48 25.36
CA VAL A 142 18.35 -4.70 25.53
C VAL A 142 18.90 -5.18 24.19
N THR A 143 20.20 -5.47 24.15
CA THR A 143 20.82 -6.15 23.02
C THR A 143 20.33 -7.60 22.97
N TYR A 144 19.83 -8.02 21.81
CA TYR A 144 19.27 -9.35 21.61
C TYR A 144 19.78 -9.97 20.31
N ARG A 145 19.68 -11.30 20.20
CA ARG A 145 19.92 -12.00 18.95
C ARG A 145 18.79 -12.96 18.60
N LEU A 146 18.57 -13.14 17.31
CA LEU A 146 17.78 -14.23 16.75
C LEU A 146 18.77 -15.23 16.16
N ARG A 147 18.69 -16.50 16.57
CA ARG A 147 19.62 -17.54 16.16
C ARG A 147 18.91 -18.80 15.72
N LEU A 148 19.31 -19.36 14.58
CA LEU A 148 18.91 -20.69 14.14
C LEU A 148 19.76 -21.75 14.84
N SER A 149 19.13 -22.58 15.65
CA SER A 149 19.78 -23.71 16.32
C SER A 149 19.79 -24.96 15.42
N PRO A 150 20.66 -25.96 15.71
CA PRO A 150 20.72 -27.22 14.95
C PRO A 150 19.42 -28.02 14.91
N ASP A 151 18.50 -27.77 15.85
CA ASP A 151 17.15 -28.35 15.88
C ASP A 151 16.15 -27.63 14.94
N ASN A 152 16.67 -26.76 14.06
CA ASN A 152 15.94 -25.92 13.12
C ASN A 152 14.92 -24.98 13.80
N ARG A 153 15.14 -24.59 15.06
CA ARG A 153 14.34 -23.57 15.74
C ARG A 153 15.06 -22.23 15.78
N ILE A 154 14.30 -21.15 15.72
CA ILE A 154 14.81 -19.80 15.92
C ILE A 154 14.72 -19.50 17.42
N HIS A 155 15.86 -19.26 18.05
CA HIS A 155 15.98 -18.86 19.45
C HIS A 155 16.10 -17.34 19.53
N LEU A 156 15.38 -16.76 20.49
CA LEU A 156 15.54 -15.39 20.94
C LEU A 156 16.37 -15.40 22.21
N GLU A 157 17.49 -14.69 22.18
CA GLU A 157 18.45 -14.66 23.29
C GLU A 157 18.84 -13.22 23.61
N LEU A 158 19.05 -12.92 24.90
CA LEU A 158 19.41 -11.59 25.39
C LEU A 158 20.86 -11.55 25.82
N PHE A 159 21.55 -10.45 25.55
CA PHE A 159 22.94 -10.27 25.94
C PHE A 159 23.05 -9.70 27.36
N ARG A 160 23.61 -10.49 28.30
CA ARG A 160 23.86 -10.10 29.72
C ARG A 160 22.78 -9.17 30.33
N PRO A 161 21.51 -9.59 30.41
CA PRO A 161 20.51 -8.79 31.09
C PRO A 161 20.89 -8.61 32.57
N LYS A 162 21.12 -7.38 33.04
CA LYS A 162 21.16 -7.09 34.48
C LYS A 162 19.73 -7.18 35.01
N SER A 163 19.49 -7.85 36.14
CA SER A 163 18.13 -8.10 36.66
C SER A 163 17.28 -6.84 36.89
N ALA A 164 17.90 -5.66 37.03
CA ALA A 164 17.22 -4.36 37.17
C ALA A 164 17.08 -3.54 35.87
N ASP A 165 17.77 -3.91 34.78
CA ASP A 165 17.80 -3.17 33.50
C ASP A 165 17.04 -3.91 32.37
N VAL A 166 16.35 -4.99 32.69
CA VAL A 166 15.52 -5.71 31.72
C VAL A 166 14.32 -4.83 31.39
N ASP A 167 14.25 -4.32 30.15
CA ASP A 167 13.02 -3.78 29.60
C ASP A 167 12.01 -4.93 29.46
N ASP A 168 11.33 -5.27 30.56
CA ASP A 168 10.37 -6.36 30.62
C ASP A 168 9.31 -6.22 29.53
N SER A 169 8.94 -4.97 29.20
CA SER A 169 7.97 -4.67 28.14
C SER A 169 8.53 -4.93 26.74
N GLY A 170 9.77 -4.50 26.46
CA GLY A 170 10.46 -4.74 25.19
C GLY A 170 10.81 -6.21 24.98
N VAL A 171 11.21 -6.92 26.04
CA VAL A 171 11.51 -8.35 26.02
C VAL A 171 10.24 -9.17 25.82
N ALA A 172 9.15 -8.86 26.53
CA ALA A 172 7.85 -9.45 26.26
C ALA A 172 7.42 -9.20 24.81
N TRP A 173 7.57 -7.96 24.32
CA TRP A 173 7.24 -7.62 22.94
C TRP A 173 8.06 -8.41 21.90
N LEU A 174 9.38 -8.56 22.09
CA LEU A 174 10.23 -9.37 21.22
C LEU A 174 9.76 -10.83 21.17
N ARG A 175 9.49 -11.42 22.33
CA ARG A 175 9.05 -12.81 22.48
C ARG A 175 7.66 -13.07 21.91
N GLU A 176 6.71 -12.15 22.13
CA GLU A 176 5.30 -12.34 21.76
C GLU A 176 5.00 -11.89 20.32
N HIS A 177 5.76 -10.93 19.79
CA HIS A 177 5.46 -10.30 18.50
C HIS A 177 6.54 -10.54 17.45
N VAL A 178 7.82 -10.36 17.78
CA VAL A 178 8.91 -10.48 16.79
C VAL A 178 9.21 -11.94 16.49
N LEU A 179 9.54 -12.74 17.51
CA LEU A 179 9.91 -14.14 17.33
C LEU A 179 8.85 -14.96 16.55
N PRO A 180 7.54 -14.91 16.91
CA PRO A 180 6.52 -15.69 16.20
C PRO A 180 6.32 -15.21 14.75
N LYS A 181 6.54 -13.92 14.48
CA LYS A 181 6.37 -13.34 13.16
C LYS A 181 7.55 -13.68 12.24
N VAL A 182 8.78 -13.61 12.75
CA VAL A 182 9.98 -14.05 12.02
C VAL A 182 9.89 -15.54 11.69
N ALA A 183 9.51 -16.38 12.67
CA ALA A 183 9.29 -17.81 12.44
C ALA A 183 8.22 -18.07 11.38
N ARG A 184 7.13 -17.30 11.39
CA ARG A 184 6.08 -17.40 10.36
C ARG A 184 6.61 -17.05 8.97
N TRP A 185 7.40 -15.99 8.82
CA TRP A 185 8.04 -15.65 7.55
C TRP A 185 8.98 -16.76 7.08
N ALA A 186 9.78 -17.33 7.99
CA ALA A 186 10.67 -18.44 7.69
C ALA A 186 9.91 -19.76 7.38
N SER A 187 8.64 -19.86 7.72
CA SER A 187 7.81 -21.03 7.38
C SER A 187 6.89 -20.76 6.18
N SER A 188 6.93 -19.57 5.58
CA SER A 188 6.05 -19.21 4.48
C SER A 188 6.67 -19.66 3.15
N GLU A 189 5.87 -20.27 2.29
CA GLU A 189 6.32 -20.59 0.94
C GLU A 189 6.55 -19.30 0.13
N PRO A 190 7.62 -19.23 -0.69
CA PRO A 190 7.81 -18.14 -1.62
C PRO A 190 6.59 -18.03 -2.54
N ILE A 191 6.12 -16.80 -2.75
CA ILE A 191 5.05 -16.55 -3.72
C ILE A 191 5.57 -16.99 -5.09
N ASN A 192 4.87 -17.94 -5.72
CA ASN A 192 5.18 -18.48 -7.04
C ASN A 192 5.54 -17.35 -8.03
N SER A 193 6.67 -17.50 -8.75
CA SER A 193 7.44 -16.45 -9.47
C SER A 193 6.70 -15.66 -10.57
N LYS A 194 5.41 -15.93 -10.78
CA LYS A 194 4.59 -15.30 -11.83
C LYS A 194 3.84 -14.04 -11.37
N GLN A 195 3.99 -13.59 -10.12
CA GLN A 195 3.37 -12.35 -9.65
C GLN A 195 4.26 -11.13 -9.92
N VAL A 196 3.64 -9.99 -10.25
CA VAL A 196 4.35 -8.71 -10.34
C VAL A 196 4.81 -8.31 -8.94
N LEU A 197 6.13 -8.26 -8.76
CA LEU A 197 6.74 -7.76 -7.53
C LEU A 197 6.66 -6.24 -7.53
N VAL A 198 5.96 -5.69 -6.54
CA VAL A 198 5.85 -4.24 -6.34
C VAL A 198 6.53 -3.92 -5.01
N PRO A 199 7.74 -3.32 -5.03
CA PRO A 199 8.42 -2.87 -3.81
C PRO A 199 7.61 -1.73 -3.16
N SER A 200 7.88 -1.38 -1.90
CA SER A 200 7.07 -0.40 -1.16
C SER A 200 7.86 0.84 -0.79
N LEU A 201 7.38 2.00 -1.24
CA LEU A 201 8.06 3.29 -1.17
C LEU A 201 9.50 3.20 -1.68
N ASN A 202 9.68 2.56 -2.82
CA ASN A 202 10.98 2.35 -3.44
C ASN A 202 11.43 3.56 -4.27
N GLN A 203 10.50 4.39 -4.73
CA GLN A 203 10.82 5.55 -5.57
C GLN A 203 10.96 6.84 -4.75
N VAL A 204 10.68 6.80 -3.45
CA VAL A 204 10.73 7.98 -2.57
C VAL A 204 11.63 7.76 -1.36
N CYS A 205 12.34 8.81 -0.95
CA CYS A 205 13.06 8.80 0.32
C CYS A 205 12.07 8.70 1.48
N ILE A 206 12.13 7.59 2.22
CA ILE A 206 11.17 7.31 3.29
C ILE A 206 11.17 8.38 4.39
N GLU A 207 12.33 8.95 4.71
CA GLU A 207 12.46 10.00 5.72
C GLU A 207 11.75 11.28 5.28
N GLN A 208 12.03 11.75 4.06
CA GLN A 208 11.38 12.92 3.46
C GLN A 208 9.86 12.69 3.33
N TYR A 209 9.44 11.53 2.82
CA TYR A 209 8.02 11.15 2.74
C TYR A 209 7.31 11.25 4.09
N ASN A 210 7.91 10.72 5.16
CA ASN A 210 7.30 10.77 6.48
C ASN A 210 7.21 12.20 7.03
N ALA A 211 8.21 13.04 6.75
CA ALA A 211 8.21 14.44 7.13
C ALA A 211 7.09 15.22 6.43
N ILE A 212 6.97 15.08 5.10
CA ILE A 212 5.90 15.71 4.31
C ILE A 212 4.53 15.20 4.78
N TYR A 213 4.36 13.88 4.91
CA TYR A 213 3.10 13.30 5.39
C TYR A 213 2.69 13.81 6.75
N PHE A 214 3.63 13.89 7.70
CA PHE A 214 3.37 14.46 9.01
C PHE A 214 2.90 15.92 8.92
N ASN A 215 3.59 16.73 8.13
CA ASN A 215 3.28 18.15 7.94
C ASN A 215 1.92 18.36 7.29
N LEU A 216 1.61 17.65 6.20
CA LEU A 216 0.30 17.71 5.54
C LEU A 216 -0.82 17.23 6.46
N LYS A 217 -0.60 16.13 7.19
CA LYS A 217 -1.55 15.61 8.18
C LYS A 217 -1.84 16.63 9.28
N LYS A 218 -0.81 17.31 9.79
CA LYS A 218 -0.94 18.36 10.81
C LYS A 218 -1.66 19.60 10.27
N LYS A 219 -1.32 20.03 9.05
CA LYS A 219 -1.83 21.24 8.40
C LYS A 219 -3.28 21.09 7.93
N HIS A 220 -3.62 19.96 7.30
CA HIS A 220 -4.91 19.79 6.62
C HIS A 220 -5.83 18.75 7.27
N GLY A 221 -5.26 17.66 7.82
CA GLY A 221 -6.01 16.43 8.11
C GLY A 221 -7.22 16.61 9.02
N LYS A 222 -7.04 17.17 10.23
CA LYS A 222 -8.16 17.33 11.19
C LYS A 222 -9.27 18.24 10.66
N HIS A 223 -8.88 19.34 10.00
CA HIS A 223 -9.83 20.31 9.47
C HIS A 223 -10.66 19.69 8.34
N LEU A 224 -10.01 19.08 7.34
CA LEU A 224 -10.69 18.45 6.21
C LEU A 224 -11.64 17.35 6.63
N CYS A 225 -11.27 16.51 7.60
CA CYS A 225 -12.17 15.49 8.14
C CYS A 225 -13.42 16.09 8.78
N LYS A 226 -13.30 17.25 9.44
CA LYS A 226 -14.41 17.92 10.12
C LYS A 226 -15.41 18.55 9.14
N ILE A 227 -14.92 19.09 8.02
CA ILE A 227 -15.74 19.80 7.03
C ILE A 227 -16.20 18.91 5.87
N TRP A 228 -15.96 17.60 5.94
CA TRP A 228 -16.21 16.66 4.85
C TRP A 228 -17.71 16.56 4.50
N PRO A 229 -18.14 17.03 3.31
CA PRO A 229 -19.56 17.08 2.96
C PRO A 229 -20.04 15.83 2.19
N GLU A 230 -19.12 14.91 1.86
CA GLU A 230 -19.42 13.71 1.10
C GLU A 230 -19.91 12.58 2.01
N THR A 231 -20.63 11.60 1.44
CA THR A 231 -21.15 10.45 2.17
C THR A 231 -20.10 9.39 2.50
N THR A 232 -18.88 9.56 1.99
CA THR A 232 -17.75 8.67 2.22
C THR A 232 -17.07 8.93 3.57
N ASP A 233 -16.36 7.93 4.08
CA ASP A 233 -15.63 8.07 5.36
C ASP A 233 -14.45 9.07 5.22
N PRO A 234 -14.50 10.24 5.89
CA PRO A 234 -13.42 11.22 5.81
C PRO A 234 -12.07 10.68 6.27
N LEU A 235 -12.04 9.82 7.29
CA LEU A 235 -10.79 9.30 7.83
C LEU A 235 -10.07 8.42 6.80
N LYS A 236 -10.81 7.74 5.94
CA LYS A 236 -10.23 6.96 4.85
C LYS A 236 -9.71 7.88 3.74
N TYR A 237 -10.58 8.72 3.17
CA TYR A 237 -10.27 9.47 1.95
C TYR A 237 -9.29 10.63 2.20
N VAL A 238 -9.43 11.36 3.31
CA VAL A 238 -8.53 12.48 3.61
C VAL A 238 -7.10 12.00 3.82
N TYR A 239 -6.88 10.93 4.60
CA TYR A 239 -5.52 10.42 4.85
C TYR A 239 -4.95 9.60 3.69
N GLU A 240 -5.80 9.04 2.83
CA GLU A 240 -5.39 8.46 1.54
C GLU A 240 -4.80 9.52 0.62
N ASP A 241 -5.54 10.61 0.34
CA ASP A 241 -5.06 11.67 -0.54
C ASP A 241 -3.89 12.46 0.06
N ILE A 242 -3.83 12.63 1.39
CA ILE A 242 -2.64 13.18 2.06
C ILE A 242 -1.42 12.29 1.82
N SER A 243 -1.56 10.96 1.86
CA SER A 243 -0.46 10.03 1.60
C SER A 243 -0.01 10.07 0.13
N ILE A 244 -0.96 10.18 -0.81
CA ILE A 244 -0.66 10.30 -2.25
C ILE A 244 0.02 11.63 -2.55
N ALA A 245 -0.50 12.74 -2.02
CA ALA A 245 0.12 14.06 -2.13
C ALA A 245 1.54 14.04 -1.56
N SER A 246 1.74 13.45 -0.38
CA SER A 246 3.08 13.32 0.23
C SER A 246 4.05 12.58 -0.68
N TYR A 247 3.60 11.50 -1.32
CA TYR A 247 4.41 10.72 -2.25
C TYR A 247 4.84 11.54 -3.47
N LEU A 248 3.89 12.24 -4.11
CA LEU A 248 4.18 13.07 -5.29
C LEU A 248 5.11 14.24 -4.94
N LEU A 249 4.86 14.91 -3.81
CA LEU A 249 5.70 16.01 -3.34
C LEU A 249 7.12 15.53 -3.02
N THR A 250 7.29 14.39 -2.36
CA THR A 250 8.63 13.83 -2.11
C THR A 250 9.35 13.53 -3.42
N LEU A 251 8.65 12.94 -4.39
CA LEU A 251 9.23 12.65 -5.70
C LEU A 251 9.70 13.94 -6.40
N TRP A 252 8.88 14.98 -6.39
CA TRP A 252 9.20 16.26 -7.01
C TRP A 252 10.29 17.06 -6.28
N GLU A 253 10.37 16.95 -4.96
CA GLU A 253 11.50 17.49 -4.18
C GLU A 253 12.81 16.79 -4.53
N GLN A 254 12.80 15.46 -4.66
CA GLN A 254 13.98 14.70 -5.08
C GLN A 254 14.41 15.08 -6.51
N GLU A 255 13.48 15.21 -7.45
CA GLU A 255 13.79 15.67 -8.82
C GLU A 255 14.39 17.07 -8.83
N LYS A 256 13.92 17.96 -7.96
CA LYS A 256 14.49 19.30 -7.77
C LYS A 256 15.91 19.24 -7.22
N ASP A 257 16.16 18.40 -6.22
CA ASP A 257 17.51 18.19 -5.65
C ASP A 257 18.48 17.58 -6.68
N GLU A 258 17.95 16.80 -7.64
CA GLU A 258 18.69 16.25 -8.80
C GLU A 258 18.90 17.25 -9.95
N GLY A 259 18.42 18.49 -9.81
CA GLY A 259 18.68 19.58 -10.75
C GLY A 259 17.58 19.87 -11.76
N ALA A 260 16.33 19.44 -11.53
CA ALA A 260 15.20 19.85 -12.35
C ALA A 260 15.05 21.39 -12.36
N SER A 261 14.98 21.97 -13.57
CA SER A 261 15.03 23.43 -13.77
C SER A 261 13.72 24.15 -13.45
N GLU A 262 12.59 23.46 -13.58
CA GLU A 262 11.26 24.03 -13.36
C GLU A 262 10.40 23.14 -12.46
N PRO A 263 9.54 23.74 -11.60
CA PRO A 263 8.61 22.96 -10.80
C PRO A 263 7.58 22.27 -11.70
N PRO A 264 7.15 21.04 -11.35
CA PRO A 264 6.17 20.31 -12.13
C PRO A 264 4.81 21.01 -12.14
N THR A 265 4.15 20.95 -13.29
CA THR A 265 2.75 21.32 -13.48
C THR A 265 1.94 20.06 -13.69
N PHE A 266 0.72 19.99 -13.16
CA PHE A 266 -0.04 18.73 -13.17
C PHE A 266 -1.49 18.86 -13.63
N VAL A 267 -2.00 17.77 -14.20
CA VAL A 267 -3.43 17.53 -14.41
C VAL A 267 -3.83 16.22 -13.72
N ASP A 268 -4.88 16.27 -12.90
CA ASP A 268 -5.51 15.07 -12.30
C ASP A 268 -6.79 14.74 -13.07
N VAL A 269 -6.77 13.60 -13.77
CA VAL A 269 -7.81 13.18 -14.70
C VAL A 269 -8.77 12.21 -14.00
N GLY A 270 -10.05 12.57 -13.95
CA GLY A 270 -11.05 11.89 -13.12
C GLY A 270 -10.81 12.19 -11.64
N CYS A 271 -10.59 13.47 -11.30
CA CYS A 271 -10.15 13.89 -9.97
C CYS A 271 -11.19 13.69 -8.86
N GLY A 272 -12.44 13.37 -9.20
CA GLY A 272 -13.51 13.05 -8.26
C GLY A 272 -13.73 14.15 -7.23
N ASN A 273 -13.36 13.87 -5.98
CA ASN A 273 -13.53 14.84 -4.89
C ASN A 273 -12.59 16.06 -5.01
N GLY A 274 -11.53 16.01 -5.83
CA GLY A 274 -10.60 17.13 -6.05
C GLY A 274 -9.64 17.41 -4.89
N LEU A 275 -9.60 16.58 -3.85
CA LEU A 275 -8.78 16.80 -2.65
C LEU A 275 -7.28 16.72 -2.97
N LEU A 276 -6.85 15.78 -3.81
CA LEU A 276 -5.45 15.70 -4.22
C LEU A 276 -4.99 16.99 -4.91
N VAL A 277 -5.81 17.54 -5.80
CA VAL A 277 -5.57 18.82 -6.48
C VAL A 277 -5.47 19.98 -5.49
N TYR A 278 -6.41 20.05 -4.53
CA TYR A 278 -6.37 21.03 -3.45
C TYR A 278 -5.07 20.96 -2.65
N LEU A 279 -4.62 19.76 -2.26
CA LEU A 279 -3.41 19.56 -1.48
C LEU A 279 -2.16 20.03 -2.25
N LEU A 280 -2.00 19.58 -3.49
CA LEU A 280 -0.85 19.95 -4.33
C LEU A 280 -0.82 21.46 -4.62
N ALA A 281 -1.98 22.06 -4.91
CA ALA A 281 -2.10 23.51 -5.11
C ALA A 281 -1.82 24.31 -3.82
N ALA A 282 -2.24 23.80 -2.66
CA ALA A 282 -1.95 24.42 -1.36
C ALA A 282 -0.45 24.40 -1.02
N GLU A 283 0.29 23.42 -1.53
CA GLU A 283 1.76 23.35 -1.45
C GLU A 283 2.49 24.12 -2.58
N GLY A 284 1.74 24.84 -3.43
CA GLY A 284 2.30 25.78 -4.40
C GLY A 284 2.52 25.23 -5.80
N TYR A 285 2.06 24.00 -6.10
CA TYR A 285 2.17 23.41 -7.42
C TYR A 285 1.00 23.84 -8.31
N LYS A 286 1.31 24.26 -9.53
CA LYS A 286 0.30 24.69 -10.50
C LYS A 286 -0.33 23.46 -11.17
N GLY A 287 -1.64 23.33 -11.08
CA GLY A 287 -2.33 22.24 -11.75
C GLY A 287 -3.84 22.38 -11.77
N VAL A 288 -4.49 21.41 -12.39
CA VAL A 288 -5.95 21.35 -12.53
C VAL A 288 -6.47 19.95 -12.26
N GLY A 289 -7.65 19.86 -11.67
CA GLY A 289 -8.43 18.62 -11.65
C GLY A 289 -9.55 18.67 -12.67
N ILE A 290 -9.74 17.59 -13.40
CA ILE A 290 -10.83 17.47 -14.38
C ILE A 290 -11.66 16.25 -14.02
N ASP A 291 -12.95 16.44 -13.83
CA ASP A 291 -13.91 15.35 -13.65
C ASP A 291 -15.18 15.67 -14.43
N VAL A 292 -15.91 14.64 -14.87
CA VAL A 292 -17.20 14.82 -15.54
C VAL A 292 -18.28 15.31 -14.58
N ARG A 293 -18.03 15.26 -13.26
CA ARG A 293 -18.97 15.62 -12.21
C ARG A 293 -18.32 16.45 -11.12
N LYS A 294 -18.92 17.61 -10.84
CA LYS A 294 -18.59 18.38 -9.65
C LYS A 294 -19.05 17.65 -8.38
N ARG A 295 -18.18 17.63 -7.35
CA ARG A 295 -18.52 17.10 -6.00
C ARG A 295 -18.83 18.25 -5.05
N LYS A 296 -19.55 17.97 -3.96
CA LYS A 296 -20.00 18.99 -3.00
C LYS A 296 -18.81 19.69 -2.33
N ILE A 297 -17.75 18.93 -2.08
CA ILE A 297 -16.54 19.47 -1.45
C ILE A 297 -15.80 20.50 -2.31
N TRP A 298 -16.04 20.55 -3.63
CA TRP A 298 -15.39 21.53 -4.51
C TRP A 298 -15.70 22.96 -4.09
N ASP A 299 -16.91 23.22 -3.60
CA ASP A 299 -17.35 24.54 -3.13
C ASP A 299 -16.62 25.01 -1.86
N LEU A 300 -15.94 24.09 -1.15
CA LEU A 300 -15.20 24.39 0.07
C LEU A 300 -13.72 24.70 -0.21
N TYR A 301 -13.25 24.49 -1.44
CA TYR A 301 -11.86 24.76 -1.79
C TYR A 301 -11.64 26.23 -2.14
N GLY A 302 -10.47 26.75 -1.76
CA GLY A 302 -10.09 28.14 -1.99
C GLY A 302 -9.66 28.41 -3.43
N PRO A 303 -9.47 29.70 -3.81
CA PRO A 303 -9.22 30.13 -5.18
C PRO A 303 -7.91 29.61 -5.81
N LYS A 304 -7.00 29.04 -4.99
CA LYS A 304 -5.79 28.37 -5.48
C LYS A 304 -6.09 27.03 -6.16
N THR A 305 -7.27 26.45 -5.93
CA THR A 305 -7.63 25.13 -6.45
C THR A 305 -8.44 25.28 -7.73
N THR A 306 -7.93 24.78 -8.84
CA THR A 306 -8.63 24.82 -10.13
C THR A 306 -9.23 23.44 -10.42
N LEU A 307 -10.57 23.37 -10.50
CA LEU A 307 -11.33 22.16 -10.79
C LEU A 307 -12.32 22.44 -11.91
N LEU A 308 -12.37 21.56 -12.90
CA LEU A 308 -13.17 21.70 -14.11
C LEU A 308 -14.16 20.54 -14.21
N GLU A 309 -15.45 20.86 -14.27
CA GLU A 309 -16.52 19.91 -14.55
C GLU A 309 -16.67 19.73 -16.06
N GLN A 310 -15.93 18.79 -16.64
CA GLN A 310 -15.93 18.51 -18.07
C GLN A 310 -15.54 17.05 -18.35
N ALA A 311 -16.07 16.51 -19.45
CA ALA A 311 -15.65 15.20 -19.93
C ALA A 311 -14.25 15.26 -20.56
N ILE A 312 -13.40 14.30 -20.22
CA ILE A 312 -12.12 14.09 -20.92
C ILE A 312 -12.37 13.17 -22.11
N THR A 313 -12.03 13.62 -23.31
CA THR A 313 -12.11 12.83 -24.54
C THR A 313 -10.70 12.50 -25.07
N PRO A 314 -10.55 11.46 -25.91
CA PRO A 314 -9.26 11.05 -26.47
C PRO A 314 -8.56 12.16 -27.29
N GLU A 315 -9.29 13.18 -27.75
CA GLU A 315 -8.80 14.30 -28.55
C GLU A 315 -8.11 15.37 -27.71
N VAL A 316 -8.36 15.44 -26.40
CA VAL A 316 -7.81 16.46 -25.49
C VAL A 316 -6.28 16.51 -25.59
N ARG A 317 -5.74 17.74 -25.60
CA ARG A 317 -4.31 18.05 -25.49
C ARG A 317 -4.12 19.10 -24.43
N LEU A 318 -3.25 18.79 -23.48
CA LEU A 318 -2.87 19.72 -22.41
C LEU A 318 -1.35 19.82 -22.34
N PRO A 319 -0.69 20.51 -23.30
CA PRO A 319 0.77 20.64 -23.36
C PRO A 319 1.36 21.46 -22.19
N GLU A 320 0.53 22.19 -21.44
CA GLU A 320 0.93 23.00 -20.30
C GLU A 320 1.21 22.19 -19.02
N TYR A 321 0.83 20.92 -18.97
CA TYR A 321 1.02 20.05 -17.80
C TYR A 321 2.11 18.99 -18.05
N SER A 322 3.13 19.01 -17.19
CA SER A 322 4.23 18.04 -17.24
C SER A 322 3.87 16.69 -16.62
N TRP A 323 2.93 16.67 -15.67
CA TRP A 323 2.46 15.48 -14.97
C TRP A 323 0.99 15.18 -15.23
N TRP A 324 0.71 13.93 -15.59
CA TRP A 324 -0.63 13.38 -15.73
C TRP A 324 -0.91 12.40 -14.60
N ILE A 325 -1.85 12.75 -13.74
CA ILE A 325 -2.19 12.00 -12.54
C ILE A 325 -3.51 11.27 -12.79
N GLY A 326 -3.51 9.98 -12.45
CA GLY A 326 -4.68 9.13 -12.43
C GLY A 326 -4.86 8.49 -11.07
N ASN A 327 -5.42 9.23 -10.11
CA ASN A 327 -5.74 8.72 -8.79
C ASN A 327 -7.08 7.99 -8.81
N HIS A 328 -7.06 6.65 -8.86
CA HIS A 328 -8.28 5.84 -8.84
C HIS A 328 -9.28 6.18 -9.96
N SER A 329 -8.77 6.56 -11.14
CA SER A 329 -9.54 7.13 -12.26
C SER A 329 -10.38 6.13 -13.08
N ASP A 330 -10.66 4.93 -12.55
CA ASP A 330 -11.54 3.91 -13.16
C ASP A 330 -11.33 3.71 -14.67
N GLU A 331 -12.34 3.98 -15.53
CA GLU A 331 -12.28 3.78 -16.98
C GLU A 331 -11.23 4.65 -17.66
N LEU A 332 -10.84 5.78 -17.05
CA LEU A 332 -9.85 6.69 -17.60
C LEU A 332 -8.42 6.18 -17.42
N THR A 333 -8.19 5.23 -16.50
CA THR A 333 -6.86 4.68 -16.20
C THR A 333 -6.02 4.35 -17.46
N PRO A 334 -6.51 3.57 -18.46
CA PRO A 334 -5.74 3.31 -19.69
C PRO A 334 -5.63 4.52 -20.64
N TRP A 335 -6.56 5.48 -20.55
CA TRP A 335 -6.55 6.67 -21.41
C TRP A 335 -5.54 7.72 -20.98
N ILE A 336 -5.27 7.84 -19.68
CA ILE A 336 -4.35 8.83 -19.13
C ILE A 336 -2.94 8.75 -19.77
N PRO A 337 -2.25 7.58 -19.81
CA PRO A 337 -0.94 7.53 -20.46
C PRO A 337 -1.01 7.80 -21.97
N TYR A 338 -2.12 7.41 -22.63
CA TYR A 338 -2.34 7.76 -24.03
C TYR A 338 -2.43 9.29 -24.22
N LEU A 339 -3.27 9.98 -23.45
CA LEU A 339 -3.43 11.44 -23.50
C LEU A 339 -2.13 12.18 -23.17
N ALA A 340 -1.39 11.70 -22.16
CA ALA A 340 -0.08 12.24 -21.79
C ALA A 340 0.90 12.17 -22.97
N SER A 341 1.03 10.99 -23.60
CA SER A 341 1.96 10.77 -24.72
C SER A 341 1.69 11.67 -25.93
N ARG A 342 0.43 12.12 -26.11
CA ARG A 342 0.05 13.01 -27.22
C ARG A 342 0.12 14.49 -26.87
N SER A 343 0.17 14.82 -25.58
CA SER A 343 0.14 16.20 -25.11
C SER A 343 1.53 16.82 -25.03
N ARG A 344 2.54 16.05 -24.61
CA ARG A 344 3.92 16.55 -24.47
C ARG A 344 4.94 15.41 -24.60
N PRO A 345 6.09 15.60 -25.31
CA PRO A 345 7.09 14.55 -25.47
C PRO A 345 7.74 14.06 -24.17
N ASP A 346 7.84 14.94 -23.18
CA ASP A 346 8.42 14.69 -21.86
C ASP A 346 7.35 14.61 -20.75
N ALA A 347 6.09 14.36 -21.10
CA ALA A 347 5.04 14.11 -20.12
C ALA A 347 5.40 12.93 -19.21
N ARG A 348 5.07 13.05 -17.92
CA ARG A 348 5.19 11.98 -16.91
C ARG A 348 3.81 11.58 -16.45
N VAL A 349 3.65 10.32 -16.04
CA VAL A 349 2.36 9.77 -15.62
C VAL A 349 2.51 9.11 -14.26
N PHE A 350 1.57 9.43 -13.36
CA PHE A 350 1.33 8.69 -12.15
C PHE A 350 -0.05 8.02 -12.25
N LEU A 351 -0.11 6.69 -12.18
CA LEU A 351 -1.38 5.96 -12.13
C LEU A 351 -1.50 5.20 -10.82
N LEU A 352 -2.64 5.30 -10.17
CA LEU A 352 -3.03 4.48 -9.02
C LEU A 352 -4.29 3.67 -9.35
N PRO A 353 -4.15 2.55 -10.09
CA PRO A 353 -5.28 1.76 -10.56
C PRO A 353 -6.02 1.05 -9.41
N CYS A 354 -7.36 1.14 -9.42
CA CYS A 354 -8.25 0.41 -8.51
C CYS A 354 -9.16 -0.59 -9.24
N CYS A 355 -9.88 -0.12 -10.26
CA CYS A 355 -10.85 -0.89 -11.03
C CYS A 355 -10.26 -1.31 -12.39
N PRO A 356 -10.35 -2.61 -12.76
CA PRO A 356 -9.74 -3.10 -13.98
C PRO A 356 -10.57 -2.72 -15.22
N PHE A 357 -10.16 -1.66 -15.91
CA PHE A 357 -10.73 -1.21 -17.18
C PHE A 357 -9.69 -1.18 -18.30
N GLY A 358 -10.08 -1.66 -19.48
CA GLY A 358 -9.39 -1.40 -20.74
C GLY A 358 -10.08 -0.26 -21.50
N PHE A 359 -9.62 0.02 -22.73
CA PHE A 359 -10.16 1.09 -23.57
C PHE A 359 -11.66 0.94 -23.88
N HIS A 360 -12.16 -0.29 -23.96
CA HIS A 360 -13.53 -0.62 -24.41
C HIS A 360 -14.42 -1.15 -23.28
N GLY A 361 -14.10 -0.84 -22.01
CA GLY A 361 -14.86 -1.29 -20.84
C GLY A 361 -14.05 -2.17 -19.90
N LYS A 362 -14.73 -3.05 -19.15
CA LYS A 362 -14.07 -3.86 -18.11
C LYS A 362 -12.97 -4.73 -18.70
N TYR A 363 -11.78 -4.68 -18.09
CA TYR A 363 -10.63 -5.47 -18.51
C TYR A 363 -10.89 -6.95 -18.26
N GLN A 364 -10.75 -7.75 -19.31
CA GLN A 364 -10.81 -9.21 -19.24
C GLN A 364 -9.43 -9.77 -18.94
N ARG A 365 -9.35 -10.61 -17.91
CA ARG A 365 -8.10 -11.23 -17.47
C ARG A 365 -7.49 -12.08 -18.57
N GLN A 366 -6.23 -11.83 -18.89
CA GLN A 366 -5.49 -12.57 -19.92
C GLN A 366 -4.57 -13.65 -19.32
N HIS A 367 -4.17 -13.52 -18.06
CA HIS A 367 -3.24 -14.45 -17.40
C HIS A 367 -3.94 -15.28 -16.31
N GLY A 368 -4.30 -16.53 -16.64
CA GLY A 368 -5.05 -17.45 -15.77
C GLY A 368 -4.37 -17.88 -14.46
N ASN A 369 -3.08 -17.60 -14.31
CA ASN A 369 -2.24 -17.90 -13.15
C ASN A 369 -2.06 -16.72 -12.16
N MET A 370 -2.54 -15.51 -12.49
CA MET A 370 -2.36 -14.30 -11.66
C MET A 370 -3.69 -13.69 -11.26
N SER A 371 -3.85 -13.12 -10.06
CA SER A 371 -5.12 -12.45 -9.70
C SER A 371 -5.54 -11.39 -10.74
N GLN A 372 -6.84 -11.06 -10.81
CA GLN A 372 -7.37 -10.03 -11.74
C GLN A 372 -6.55 -8.73 -11.68
N TYR A 373 -6.16 -8.30 -10.49
CA TYR A 373 -5.39 -7.08 -10.29
C TYR A 373 -3.94 -7.21 -10.76
N GLN A 374 -3.31 -8.36 -10.51
CA GLN A 374 -1.96 -8.65 -10.98
C GLN A 374 -1.89 -8.70 -12.52
N SER A 375 -2.84 -9.38 -13.16
CA SER A 375 -3.00 -9.37 -14.63
C SER A 375 -3.23 -7.96 -15.16
N TYR A 376 -3.99 -7.13 -14.43
CA TYR A 376 -4.26 -5.75 -14.83
C TYR A 376 -3.03 -4.84 -14.73
N LEU A 377 -2.19 -5.00 -13.69
CA LEU A 377 -0.92 -4.27 -13.58
C LEU A 377 0.06 -4.61 -14.71
N LEU A 378 0.06 -5.85 -15.20
CA LEU A 378 0.85 -6.21 -16.40
C LEU A 378 0.32 -5.50 -17.65
N PHE A 379 -0.99 -5.57 -17.89
CA PHE A 379 -1.63 -4.87 -19.00
C PHE A 379 -1.27 -3.37 -19.03
N LEU A 380 -1.34 -2.69 -17.88
CA LEU A 380 -1.01 -1.26 -17.79
C LEU A 380 0.49 -1.00 -18.03
N GLN A 381 1.38 -1.86 -17.54
CA GLN A 381 2.81 -1.73 -17.85
C GLN A 381 3.08 -1.87 -19.34
N ASP A 382 2.49 -2.89 -19.98
CA ASP A 382 2.70 -3.15 -21.41
C ASP A 382 2.10 -2.05 -22.27
N LEU A 383 0.94 -1.52 -21.87
CA LEU A 383 0.35 -0.33 -22.47
C LEU A 383 1.31 0.87 -22.40
N CYS A 384 1.80 1.22 -21.20
CA CYS A 384 2.72 2.34 -21.04
C CYS A 384 4.03 2.13 -21.82
N ARG A 385 4.59 0.91 -21.83
CA ARG A 385 5.79 0.58 -22.64
C ARG A 385 5.53 0.71 -24.14
N GLY A 386 4.35 0.28 -24.61
CA GLY A 386 3.90 0.48 -25.99
C GLY A 386 3.82 1.96 -26.37
N LEU A 387 3.44 2.80 -25.40
CA LEU A 387 3.44 4.27 -25.50
C LEU A 387 4.81 4.92 -25.25
N ARG A 388 5.90 4.12 -25.24
CA ARG A 388 7.30 4.56 -25.06
C ARG A 388 7.60 5.21 -23.71
N PHE A 389 6.81 4.89 -22.70
CA PHE A 389 7.18 5.19 -21.32
C PHE A 389 8.09 4.11 -20.76
N SER A 390 9.11 4.52 -20.01
CA SER A 390 9.70 3.64 -19.01
C SER A 390 8.76 3.59 -17.81
N VAL A 391 8.58 2.41 -17.22
CA VAL A 391 7.58 2.18 -16.17
C VAL A 391 8.26 1.66 -14.93
N GLN A 392 8.04 2.35 -13.82
CA GLN A 392 8.42 1.93 -12.48
C GLN A 392 7.17 1.66 -11.66
N LEU A 393 7.19 0.59 -10.89
CA LEU A 393 6.12 0.24 -9.97
C LEU A 393 6.52 0.57 -8.55
N ASP A 394 5.58 1.09 -7.78
CA ASP A 394 5.76 1.29 -6.35
C ASP A 394 4.49 0.96 -5.56
N ARG A 395 4.64 0.56 -4.30
CA ARG A 395 3.55 0.26 -3.38
C ARG A 395 3.47 1.35 -2.33
N LEU A 396 2.45 2.18 -2.47
CA LEU A 396 2.13 3.28 -1.57
C LEU A 396 1.69 2.79 -0.18
N ARG A 397 1.84 3.67 0.82
CA ARG A 397 1.39 3.44 2.20
C ARG A 397 0.09 4.16 2.50
N ILE A 398 -0.93 3.79 1.74
CA ILE A 398 -2.30 4.31 1.84
C ILE A 398 -3.23 3.28 2.52
N PRO A 399 -4.37 3.70 3.09
CA PRO A 399 -5.39 2.82 3.66
C PRO A 399 -6.26 2.10 2.59
N SER A 400 -5.62 1.58 1.54
CA SER A 400 -6.28 0.86 0.42
C SER A 400 -5.62 -0.49 0.13
N THR A 401 -6.43 -1.43 -0.35
CA THR A 401 -5.94 -2.72 -0.89
C THR A 401 -5.38 -2.58 -2.30
N LYS A 402 -5.72 -1.49 -3.01
CA LYS A 402 -5.28 -1.15 -4.37
C LYS A 402 -4.27 -0.01 -4.30
N ARG A 403 -3.05 -0.36 -3.92
CA ARG A 403 -1.99 0.58 -3.53
C ARG A 403 -0.71 0.45 -4.37
N ALA A 404 -0.77 -0.26 -5.49
CA ALA A 404 0.33 -0.32 -6.44
C ALA A 404 0.15 0.82 -7.44
N SER A 405 1.11 1.74 -7.50
CA SER A 405 1.16 2.82 -8.48
C SER A 405 2.13 2.50 -9.61
N LEU A 406 1.86 3.07 -10.78
CA LEU A 406 2.77 3.12 -11.92
C LEU A 406 3.28 4.55 -12.05
N LEU A 407 4.59 4.71 -12.07
CA LEU A 407 5.28 5.94 -12.40
C LEU A 407 5.91 5.78 -13.78
N THR A 408 5.77 6.80 -14.62
CA THR A 408 6.37 6.77 -15.96
C THR A 408 7.28 7.94 -16.23
N ASN A 409 8.42 7.65 -16.84
CA ASN A 409 9.31 8.65 -17.41
C ASN A 409 9.34 8.51 -18.93
N ALA A 410 9.32 9.64 -19.63
CA ALA A 410 9.43 9.68 -21.08
C ALA A 410 10.79 9.12 -21.53
N VAL A 411 10.77 8.17 -22.47
CA VAL A 411 11.99 7.72 -23.15
C VAL A 411 12.12 8.58 -24.41
N LEU A 412 12.88 9.68 -24.30
CA LEU A 412 13.11 10.61 -25.42
C LEU A 412 13.67 9.87 -26.64
N CYS A 413 12.90 9.82 -27.73
CA CYS A 413 13.43 9.62 -29.08
C CYS A 413 12.62 10.43 -30.10
N LEU A 414 13.10 11.64 -30.42
CA LEU A 414 12.49 12.56 -31.40
C LEU A 414 12.31 11.95 -32.80
N ARG A 415 13.10 10.93 -33.18
CA ARG A 415 13.04 10.28 -34.50
C ARG A 415 11.90 9.26 -34.67
N MET A 416 11.24 8.82 -33.59
CA MET A 416 10.24 7.74 -33.65
C MET A 416 8.78 8.22 -33.59
N LEU A 417 8.52 9.52 -33.38
CA LEU A 417 7.15 10.03 -33.19
C LEU A 417 6.24 9.78 -34.40
N THR A 418 6.78 9.87 -35.62
CA THR A 418 6.06 9.69 -36.89
C THR A 418 5.70 8.22 -37.16
N VAL A 419 6.61 7.28 -36.85
CA VAL A 419 6.36 5.82 -37.00
C VAL A 419 5.41 5.30 -35.92
N LEU A 420 5.35 5.96 -34.76
CA LEU A 420 4.50 5.56 -33.63
C LEU A 420 3.01 5.75 -33.91
N LEU A 421 2.63 6.80 -34.65
CA LEU A 421 1.24 7.05 -35.02
C LEU A 421 0.64 5.93 -35.89
N GLU A 422 1.46 5.26 -36.70
CA GLU A 422 1.05 4.10 -37.50
C GLU A 422 0.96 2.81 -36.67
N SER A 423 1.85 2.62 -35.69
CA SER A 423 1.84 1.46 -34.78
C SER A 423 0.75 1.54 -33.69
N LEU A 424 0.34 2.74 -33.28
CA LEU A 424 -0.73 2.94 -32.29
C LEU A 424 -2.09 2.45 -32.82
N ASN A 425 -2.31 2.53 -34.14
CA ASN A 425 -3.45 1.91 -34.82
C ASN A 425 -3.46 0.36 -34.75
N GLY A 426 -2.38 -0.26 -34.28
CA GLY A 426 -2.28 -1.70 -34.04
C GLY A 426 -2.74 -2.12 -32.63
N PHE A 427 -2.46 -1.29 -31.60
CA PHE A 427 -2.96 -1.51 -30.23
C PHE A 427 -4.42 -1.05 -30.09
N VAL A 428 -4.80 -0.10 -30.93
CA VAL A 428 -6.12 0.52 -31.07
C VAL A 428 -6.54 0.31 -32.52
N ARG A 429 -7.31 -0.73 -32.84
CA ARG A 429 -7.61 -1.11 -34.24
C ARG A 429 -8.06 0.07 -35.13
N GLY A 430 -7.24 0.43 -36.13
CA GLY A 430 -7.66 0.92 -37.45
C GLY A 430 -7.51 2.44 -37.75
N PRO A 431 -7.08 2.84 -38.97
CA PRO A 431 -6.97 4.23 -39.39
C PRO A 431 -8.32 4.80 -39.87
N THR A 432 -8.48 6.12 -39.72
CA THR A 432 -9.59 7.00 -40.16
C THR A 432 -10.89 6.98 -39.33
N GLN A 433 -11.22 8.16 -38.77
CA GLN A 433 -12.37 8.55 -37.91
C GLN A 433 -12.24 8.29 -36.39
N VAL A 434 -11.48 9.19 -35.73
CA VAL A 434 -10.88 8.98 -34.40
C VAL A 434 -11.84 9.03 -33.20
N SER A 435 -13.02 9.65 -33.26
CA SER A 435 -13.92 9.71 -32.09
C SER A 435 -15.02 8.63 -32.06
N ALA A 436 -15.50 8.17 -33.23
CA ALA A 436 -16.50 7.10 -33.33
C ALA A 436 -15.88 5.68 -33.32
N ALA A 437 -14.66 5.50 -33.84
CA ALA A 437 -14.04 4.19 -34.01
C ALA A 437 -13.46 3.58 -32.71
N LEU A 438 -13.21 4.40 -31.68
CA LEU A 438 -12.61 3.97 -30.42
C LEU A 438 -13.59 3.42 -29.39
N GLY A 439 -14.90 3.53 -29.65
CA GLY A 439 -15.95 3.15 -28.71
C GLY A 439 -15.86 3.87 -27.36
N PHE A 440 -15.08 4.95 -27.26
CA PHE A 440 -14.95 5.72 -26.02
C PHE A 440 -16.28 6.41 -25.74
N LYS A 441 -16.89 6.03 -24.62
CA LYS A 441 -18.10 6.66 -24.13
C LYS A 441 -17.78 7.28 -22.77
N PRO A 442 -17.74 8.62 -22.68
CA PRO A 442 -17.66 9.29 -21.38
C PRO A 442 -18.76 8.76 -20.45
N ARG A 443 -18.48 8.70 -19.15
CA ARG A 443 -19.55 8.51 -18.16
C ARG A 443 -20.57 9.64 -18.31
N GLU A 444 -21.83 9.34 -18.06
CA GLU A 444 -22.87 10.35 -18.01
C GLU A 444 -22.58 11.33 -16.86
N GLY A 445 -22.94 12.61 -17.01
CA GLY A 445 -22.77 13.61 -15.95
C GLY A 445 -23.63 13.35 -14.70
N VAL A 446 -24.61 12.45 -14.76
CA VAL A 446 -25.48 12.13 -13.61
C VAL A 446 -25.32 10.65 -13.26
N GLU A 447 -25.10 10.35 -11.97
CA GLU A 447 -25.12 8.95 -11.50
C GLU A 447 -26.57 8.51 -11.31
N ALA A 448 -27.03 7.55 -12.12
CA ALA A 448 -28.27 6.87 -11.82
C ALA A 448 -28.14 6.19 -10.43
N VAL A 449 -29.09 6.45 -9.55
CA VAL A 449 -29.13 5.80 -8.23
C VAL A 449 -29.34 4.30 -8.46
N ARG A 450 -28.44 3.46 -7.92
CA ARG A 450 -28.40 2.03 -8.23
C ARG A 450 -28.53 1.11 -7.01
N ASN A 451 -29.41 1.49 -6.10
CA ASN A 451 -29.57 0.85 -4.79
C ASN A 451 -31.03 0.48 -4.49
N CYS A 452 -31.93 0.49 -5.47
CA CYS A 452 -33.37 0.29 -5.30
C CYS A 452 -34.09 1.34 -4.43
N THR A 453 -33.44 2.38 -3.89
CA THR A 453 -34.10 3.35 -2.99
C THR A 453 -34.98 4.39 -3.71
N GLN A 454 -34.89 4.46 -5.04
CA GLN A 454 -35.72 5.32 -5.88
C GLN A 454 -36.92 4.57 -6.47
N LEU A 455 -37.07 3.28 -6.17
CA LEU A 455 -38.28 2.54 -6.54
C LEU A 455 -39.44 2.96 -5.65
N ASP A 456 -40.66 2.77 -6.14
CA ASP A 456 -41.87 3.07 -5.40
C ASP A 456 -41.85 2.40 -4.01
N ARG A 457 -42.14 3.17 -2.96
CA ARG A 457 -42.07 2.67 -1.58
C ARG A 457 -43.06 1.55 -1.33
N SER A 458 -44.27 1.64 -1.88
CA SER A 458 -45.29 0.60 -1.68
C SER A 458 -44.86 -0.73 -2.28
N PHE A 459 -44.17 -0.69 -3.43
CA PHE A 459 -43.55 -1.88 -4.01
C PHE A 459 -42.43 -2.45 -3.14
N LEU A 460 -41.50 -1.60 -2.67
CA LEU A 460 -40.38 -2.03 -1.82
C LEU A 460 -40.90 -2.68 -0.54
N ASP A 461 -41.84 -2.04 0.14
CA ASP A 461 -42.42 -2.51 1.39
C ASP A 461 -43.17 -3.84 1.18
N SER A 462 -43.94 -3.96 0.10
CA SER A 462 -44.64 -5.21 -0.26
C SER A 462 -43.66 -6.36 -0.54
N THR A 463 -42.56 -6.07 -1.23
CA THR A 463 -41.52 -7.05 -1.55
C THR A 463 -40.79 -7.50 -0.29
N VAL A 464 -40.42 -6.56 0.60
CA VAL A 464 -39.77 -6.85 1.87
C VAL A 464 -40.68 -7.65 2.78
N ASP A 465 -41.96 -7.29 2.89
CA ASP A 465 -42.96 -7.99 3.70
C ASP A 465 -43.17 -9.43 3.20
N LEU A 466 -43.26 -9.65 1.89
CA LEU A 466 -43.37 -10.99 1.29
C LEU A 466 -42.18 -11.88 1.68
N ILE A 467 -40.96 -11.36 1.56
CA ILE A 467 -39.73 -12.08 1.90
C ILE A 467 -39.67 -12.36 3.41
N ALA A 468 -39.98 -11.35 4.23
CA ALA A 468 -39.99 -11.48 5.69
C ALA A 468 -41.00 -12.54 6.15
N LYS A 469 -42.23 -12.52 5.62
CA LYS A 469 -43.24 -13.54 5.89
C LYS A 469 -42.77 -14.94 5.48
N ARG A 470 -42.13 -15.07 4.31
CA ARG A 470 -41.64 -16.36 3.84
C ARG A 470 -40.51 -16.91 4.71
N LEU A 471 -39.63 -16.05 5.21
CA LEU A 471 -38.57 -16.44 6.15
C LEU A 471 -39.13 -16.77 7.53
N LEU A 472 -40.13 -16.05 8.02
CA LEU A 472 -40.83 -16.34 9.28
C LEU A 472 -41.58 -17.69 9.25
N GLN A 473 -41.96 -18.15 8.06
CA GLN A 473 -42.58 -19.46 7.82
C GLN A 473 -41.57 -20.58 7.55
N ALA A 474 -40.29 -20.26 7.34
CA ALA A 474 -39.26 -21.27 7.17
C ALA A 474 -38.85 -21.83 8.54
N GLU A 475 -38.69 -23.15 8.64
CA GLU A 475 -38.24 -23.79 9.88
C GLU A 475 -36.87 -23.24 10.30
N ALA A 476 -36.73 -22.90 11.57
CA ALA A 476 -35.45 -22.49 12.13
C ALA A 476 -34.52 -23.71 12.14
N THR A 477 -33.36 -23.61 11.50
CA THR A 477 -32.31 -24.63 11.64
C THR A 477 -31.85 -24.66 13.11
N ASP A 478 -32.07 -25.79 13.78
CA ASP A 478 -31.52 -26.07 15.10
C ASP A 478 -29.98 -25.97 15.04
N GLY A 479 -29.40 -25.09 15.84
CA GLY A 479 -27.94 -24.90 15.81
C GLY A 479 -27.37 -23.86 16.78
N ASP A 480 -28.17 -22.91 17.27
CA ASP A 480 -27.75 -21.97 18.33
C ASP A 480 -28.98 -21.57 19.15
N ALA A 481 -29.27 -22.36 20.18
CA ALA A 481 -30.28 -22.03 21.19
C ALA A 481 -29.68 -21.01 22.17
N LEU A 482 -30.08 -19.74 22.05
CA LEU A 482 -29.90 -18.79 23.14
C LEU A 482 -30.94 -19.11 24.22
N PRO A 483 -30.54 -19.17 25.51
CA PRO A 483 -31.46 -19.51 26.57
C PRO A 483 -32.44 -18.36 26.80
N ASP A 484 -33.70 -18.67 26.50
CA ASP A 484 -34.90 -18.20 27.21
C ASP A 484 -34.99 -16.69 27.51
N ARG A 485 -35.54 -15.93 26.54
CA ARG A 485 -36.48 -14.83 26.79
C ARG A 485 -37.43 -14.69 25.59
N ASP A 486 -38.69 -15.03 25.83
CA ASP A 486 -39.87 -14.86 24.96
C ASP A 486 -39.87 -15.58 23.60
N ARG A 487 -41.06 -16.03 23.19
CA ARG A 487 -41.37 -16.75 21.93
C ARG A 487 -41.17 -15.88 20.68
N TRP A 488 -39.97 -15.33 20.49
CA TRP A 488 -39.62 -14.51 19.34
C TRP A 488 -39.34 -15.41 18.13
N ASN A 489 -40.20 -15.34 17.10
CA ASN A 489 -39.94 -16.00 15.83
C ASN A 489 -38.87 -15.23 15.05
N ARG A 490 -37.63 -15.73 15.06
CA ARG A 490 -36.51 -15.15 14.30
C ARG A 490 -36.52 -15.47 12.80
N GLY A 491 -37.41 -16.36 12.35
CA GLY A 491 -37.44 -16.90 11.00
C GLY A 491 -36.33 -17.93 10.71
N GLY A 492 -36.46 -18.62 9.57
CA GLY A 492 -35.48 -19.57 9.06
C GLY A 492 -34.47 -18.95 8.10
N VAL A 493 -33.62 -19.80 7.52
CA VAL A 493 -32.59 -19.42 6.54
C VAL A 493 -33.02 -19.90 5.16
N MET A 494 -32.78 -19.09 4.12
CA MET A 494 -33.13 -19.45 2.74
C MET A 494 -32.06 -18.95 1.76
N HIS A 495 -31.81 -19.72 0.70
CA HIS A 495 -30.92 -19.25 -0.36
C HIS A 495 -31.58 -18.14 -1.17
N LEU A 496 -30.76 -17.18 -1.62
CA LEU A 496 -31.22 -16.08 -2.45
C LEU A 496 -31.94 -16.58 -3.73
N ARG A 497 -31.52 -17.73 -4.26
CA ARG A 497 -32.15 -18.37 -5.42
C ARG A 497 -33.62 -18.72 -5.19
N ASP A 498 -33.96 -19.15 -3.98
CA ASP A 498 -35.32 -19.55 -3.64
C ASP A 498 -36.19 -18.32 -3.34
N LEU A 499 -35.60 -17.29 -2.74
CA LEU A 499 -36.25 -15.98 -2.56
C LEU A 499 -36.60 -15.32 -3.90
N VAL A 500 -35.76 -15.48 -4.92
CA VAL A 500 -36.05 -14.99 -6.28
C VAL A 500 -37.30 -15.64 -6.87
N GLN A 501 -37.60 -16.90 -6.52
CA GLN A 501 -38.79 -17.61 -7.03
C GLN A 501 -40.10 -17.09 -6.44
N LEU A 502 -40.05 -16.30 -5.35
CA LEU A 502 -41.23 -15.67 -4.75
C LEU A 502 -41.70 -14.44 -5.53
N LEU A 503 -40.83 -13.90 -6.39
CA LEU A 503 -41.05 -12.63 -7.08
C LEU A 503 -41.42 -12.89 -8.54
N THR A 504 -42.31 -12.06 -9.07
CA THR A 504 -42.66 -12.12 -10.48
C THR A 504 -41.48 -11.66 -11.35
N VAL A 505 -41.54 -11.98 -12.65
CA VAL A 505 -40.51 -11.53 -13.59
C VAL A 505 -40.49 -10.00 -13.65
N GLU A 506 -41.65 -9.37 -13.56
CA GLU A 506 -41.86 -7.93 -13.50
C GLU A 506 -41.21 -7.32 -12.26
N ASP A 507 -41.42 -7.90 -11.07
CA ASP A 507 -40.79 -7.44 -9.83
C ASP A 507 -39.26 -7.50 -9.91
N LEU A 508 -38.73 -8.60 -10.47
CA LEU A 508 -37.30 -8.80 -10.64
C LEU A 508 -36.71 -7.82 -11.67
N GLN A 509 -37.44 -7.51 -12.74
CA GLN A 509 -37.06 -6.48 -13.70
C GLN A 509 -37.08 -5.09 -13.06
N MET A 510 -38.09 -4.80 -12.24
CA MET A 510 -38.20 -3.53 -11.52
C MET A 510 -37.07 -3.35 -10.51
N LEU A 511 -36.72 -4.39 -9.74
CA LEU A 511 -35.55 -4.38 -8.85
C LEU A 511 -34.22 -4.25 -9.62
N LYS A 512 -34.14 -4.85 -10.82
CA LYS A 512 -32.96 -4.72 -11.71
C LYS A 512 -32.89 -3.37 -12.43
N SER A 513 -34.00 -2.64 -12.57
CA SER A 513 -34.03 -1.34 -13.26
C SER A 513 -33.14 -0.29 -12.57
N GLN A 514 -32.98 -0.40 -11.25
CA GLN A 514 -32.04 0.39 -10.45
C GLN A 514 -30.74 -0.39 -10.16
N CYS A 515 -30.35 -1.32 -11.04
CA CYS A 515 -29.12 -2.14 -11.02
C CYS A 515 -28.70 -2.81 -9.70
N GLY A 516 -29.56 -2.84 -8.68
CA GLY A 516 -29.30 -3.44 -7.38
C GLY A 516 -29.86 -4.86 -7.26
N GLY A 517 -31.00 -5.13 -7.89
CA GLY A 517 -31.69 -6.41 -7.77
C GLY A 517 -32.09 -6.77 -6.34
N LEU A 518 -32.58 -8.00 -6.16
CA LEU A 518 -33.06 -8.51 -4.87
C LEU A 518 -31.97 -8.48 -3.77
N GLN A 519 -30.73 -8.82 -4.12
CA GLN A 519 -29.63 -8.84 -3.15
C GLN A 519 -29.37 -7.45 -2.54
N THR A 520 -29.47 -6.39 -3.35
CA THR A 520 -29.28 -5.01 -2.86
C THR A 520 -30.45 -4.57 -1.99
N LEU A 521 -31.68 -4.94 -2.35
CA LEU A 521 -32.86 -4.69 -1.52
C LEU A 521 -32.68 -5.28 -0.11
N ILE A 522 -32.31 -6.57 -0.03
CA ILE A 522 -32.06 -7.27 1.24
C ILE A 522 -30.93 -6.58 2.03
N ARG A 523 -29.84 -6.21 1.35
CA ARG A 523 -28.70 -5.51 1.97
C ARG A 523 -29.04 -4.13 2.52
N ASN A 524 -30.04 -3.44 1.98
CA ASN A 524 -30.49 -2.15 2.52
C ASN A 524 -31.40 -2.32 3.74
N HIS A 525 -32.04 -3.48 3.88
CA HIS A 525 -32.94 -3.81 4.99
C HIS A 525 -32.26 -4.70 6.05
N ARG A 526 -31.02 -4.36 6.45
CA ARG A 526 -30.27 -5.14 7.47
C ARG A 526 -30.93 -5.16 8.85
N HIS A 527 -31.83 -4.22 9.10
CA HIS A 527 -32.64 -4.19 10.31
C HIS A 527 -33.71 -5.29 10.34
N ILE A 528 -33.98 -5.94 9.19
CA ILE A 528 -34.91 -7.07 9.04
C ILE A 528 -34.14 -8.35 8.68
N PHE A 529 -33.17 -8.28 7.75
CA PHE A 529 -32.48 -9.45 7.22
C PHE A 529 -31.00 -9.53 7.64
N LEU A 530 -30.57 -10.71 8.09
CA LEU A 530 -29.18 -11.07 8.34
C LEU A 530 -28.61 -11.84 7.15
N GLY A 531 -27.74 -11.20 6.37
CA GLY A 531 -27.09 -11.83 5.21
C GLY A 531 -25.73 -12.44 5.57
N TRP A 532 -25.58 -13.75 5.36
CA TRP A 532 -24.29 -14.45 5.40
C TRP A 532 -23.76 -14.61 3.97
N TYR A 533 -22.45 -14.38 3.79
CA TYR A 533 -21.77 -14.42 2.47
C TYR A 533 -21.36 -15.83 2.08
#